data_AF-A0A0N5D995-F1
#
_entry.id   AF-A0A0N5D995-F1
#
_cell.length_a   1.000
_cell.length_b   1.000
_cell.length_c   1.000
_cell.angle_alpha   90.00
_cell.angle_beta   90.00
_cell.angle_gamma   90.00
#
_symmetry.space_group_name_H-M   'P 1'
#
loop_
_entity.id
_entity.type
_entity.pdbx_description
1 polymer ?
#
loop_
_entity_poly.entity_id
_entity_poly.type
_entity_poly.pdbx_seq_one_letter_code
_entity_poly.pdbx_strand_id
1 'polypeptide(L)'
;ANDEVILIPLYYQFRANIISSCSSSITKEEKIDLDELENFAQNFKKQRIKFGFTQGDVGLALGRRYGTDFSQTTISRFEALNLSFKNMCKLRPLLKEWLEDAEAALASGATISDLLDFQYIIYEPKIVNSVVFCMPLKKRRKRTNLDLAQRSALDAYFDKNPRPDHDKMAEIAQLVRLDRDVSNCYFLLFIVFLSIR
;
A
#
# COMPACT_ATOMS: atom_id res chain seq x y z
N ALA A 1 -23.62 7.57 16.04
CA ALA A 1 -24.72 6.68 15.62
C ALA A 1 -24.87 6.57 14.09
N ASN A 2 -24.01 7.20 13.27
CA ASN A 2 -24.16 7.20 11.80
C ASN A 2 -23.04 6.46 11.04
N ASP A 3 -22.10 5.79 11.73
CA ASP A 3 -20.97 5.10 11.09
C ASP A 3 -21.26 3.64 10.72
N GLU A 4 -22.29 3.01 11.31
CA GLU A 4 -22.64 1.60 11.04
C GLU A 4 -23.33 1.39 9.69
N VAL A 5 -24.02 2.41 9.15
CA VAL A 5 -24.84 2.26 7.93
C VAL A 5 -23.98 2.23 6.66
N ILE A 6 -22.78 2.82 6.68
CA ILE A 6 -21.84 2.85 5.54
C ILE A 6 -20.91 1.62 5.52
N LEU A 7 -20.74 0.95 6.67
CA LEU A 7 -19.92 -0.26 6.79
C LEU A 7 -20.57 -1.46 6.08
N ILE A 8 -21.90 -1.57 6.11
CA ILE A 8 -22.62 -2.71 5.52
C ILE A 8 -22.44 -2.79 3.99
N PRO A 9 -22.60 -1.71 3.20
CA PRO A 9 -22.35 -1.76 1.76
C PRO A 9 -20.90 -2.09 1.39
N LEU A 10 -19.92 -1.52 2.10
CA LEU A 10 -18.50 -1.77 1.85
C LEU A 10 -18.08 -3.21 2.22
N TYR A 11 -18.67 -3.77 3.28
CA TYR A 11 -18.49 -5.16 3.71
C TYR A 11 -18.94 -6.15 2.61
N TYR A 12 -20.14 -5.97 2.07
CA TYR A 12 -20.64 -6.82 0.99
C TYR A 12 -19.87 -6.64 -0.31
N GLN A 13 -19.45 -5.41 -0.63
CA GLN A 13 -18.61 -5.13 -1.79
C GLN A 13 -17.23 -5.79 -1.67
N PHE A 14 -16.62 -5.78 -0.48
CA PHE A 14 -15.36 -6.46 -0.19
C PHE A 14 -15.49 -7.98 -0.30
N ARG A 15 -16.50 -8.56 0.36
CA ARG A 15 -16.75 -10.00 0.31
C ARG A 15 -16.99 -10.45 -1.13
N ALA A 16 -17.76 -9.69 -1.90
CA ALA A 16 -17.97 -9.94 -3.32
C ALA A 16 -16.69 -9.80 -4.17
N ASN A 17 -15.86 -8.77 -3.94
CA ASN A 17 -14.62 -8.55 -4.70
C ASN A 17 -13.52 -9.57 -4.40
N ILE A 18 -13.40 -10.04 -3.16
CA ILE A 18 -12.47 -11.12 -2.77
C ILE A 18 -12.95 -12.46 -3.32
N ILE A 19 -14.24 -12.79 -3.15
CA ILE A 19 -14.83 -14.02 -3.70
C ILE A 19 -14.73 -14.01 -5.23
N SER A 20 -14.96 -12.86 -5.87
CA SER A 20 -14.85 -12.71 -7.34
C SER A 20 -13.40 -12.73 -7.84
N SER A 21 -12.41 -12.26 -7.06
CA SER A 21 -10.98 -12.37 -7.42
C SER A 21 -10.42 -13.77 -7.17
N CYS A 22 -11.08 -14.58 -6.34
CA CYS A 22 -10.74 -15.97 -6.08
C CYS A 22 -11.70 -16.90 -6.85
N SER A 23 -11.69 -16.84 -8.17
CA SER A 23 -12.53 -17.70 -9.03
C SER A 23 -12.07 -19.16 -9.08
N SER A 24 -11.41 -19.67 -8.04
CA SER A 24 -10.94 -21.06 -7.94
C SER A 24 -10.88 -21.47 -6.47
N SER A 25 -11.98 -22.04 -5.99
CA SER A 25 -12.04 -22.94 -4.83
C SER A 25 -11.44 -22.42 -3.50
N ILE A 26 -12.06 -21.41 -2.86
CA ILE A 26 -11.74 -21.03 -1.48
C ILE A 26 -11.93 -22.23 -0.54
N THR A 27 -10.85 -22.67 0.13
CA THR A 27 -10.94 -23.71 1.16
C THR A 27 -11.55 -23.15 2.45
N LYS A 28 -12.08 -24.02 3.33
CA LYS A 28 -12.63 -23.58 4.63
C LYS A 28 -11.58 -22.84 5.48
N GLU A 29 -10.31 -23.21 5.34
CA GLU A 29 -9.16 -22.60 6.03
C GLU A 29 -8.89 -21.17 5.51
N GLU A 30 -8.94 -20.96 4.19
CA GLU A 30 -8.79 -19.62 3.60
C GLU A 30 -9.94 -18.68 3.99
N LYS A 31 -11.14 -19.23 4.22
CA LYS A 31 -12.28 -18.45 4.72
C LYS A 31 -12.08 -17.99 6.17
N ILE A 32 -11.45 -18.80 7.01
CA ILE A 32 -11.12 -18.44 8.40
C ILE A 32 -10.04 -17.36 8.43
N ASP A 33 -9.03 -17.45 7.56
CA ASP A 33 -7.97 -16.43 7.46
C ASP A 33 -8.50 -15.07 6.99
N LEU A 34 -9.54 -15.04 6.15
CA LEU A 34 -10.23 -13.81 5.76
C LEU A 34 -10.97 -13.13 6.93
N ASP A 35 -11.72 -13.91 7.73
CA ASP A 35 -12.45 -13.39 8.88
C ASP A 35 -11.46 -12.87 9.96
N GLU A 36 -10.34 -13.56 10.16
CA GLU A 36 -9.26 -13.08 11.04
C GLU A 36 -8.61 -11.79 10.55
N LEU A 37 -8.35 -11.70 9.25
CA LEU A 37 -7.73 -10.53 8.62
C LEU A 37 -8.64 -9.31 8.71
N GLU A 38 -9.94 -9.49 8.54
CA GLU A 38 -10.94 -8.44 8.74
C GLU A 38 -10.98 -7.95 10.19
N ASN A 39 -11.06 -8.88 11.15
CA ASN A 39 -11.01 -8.54 12.56
C ASN A 39 -9.74 -7.76 12.92
N PHE A 40 -8.60 -8.19 12.37
CA PHE A 40 -7.34 -7.48 12.55
C PHE A 40 -7.39 -6.05 11.97
N ALA A 41 -7.86 -5.86 10.74
CA ALA A 41 -7.92 -4.53 10.13
C ALA A 41 -8.81 -3.56 10.91
N GLN A 42 -9.95 -4.03 11.42
CA GLN A 42 -10.85 -3.23 12.25
C GLN A 42 -10.22 -2.88 13.61
N ASN A 43 -9.60 -3.86 14.28
CA ASN A 43 -8.91 -3.61 15.55
C ASN A 43 -7.73 -2.65 15.36
N PHE A 44 -6.93 -2.85 14.31
CA PHE A 44 -5.80 -1.98 13.96
C PHE A 44 -6.26 -0.53 13.78
N LYS A 45 -7.32 -0.31 12.99
CA LYS A 45 -7.89 1.03 12.79
C LYS A 45 -8.34 1.66 14.11
N LYS A 46 -9.02 0.89 14.97
CA LYS A 46 -9.49 1.35 16.28
C LYS A 46 -8.34 1.76 17.19
N GLN A 47 -7.30 0.92 17.30
CA GLN A 47 -6.14 1.23 18.13
C GLN A 47 -5.34 2.41 17.60
N ARG A 48 -5.10 2.48 16.29
CA ARG A 48 -4.42 3.61 15.65
C ARG A 48 -5.12 4.95 16.00
N ILE A 49 -6.45 4.99 15.87
CA ILE A 49 -7.25 6.19 16.21
C ILE A 49 -7.21 6.46 17.71
N LYS A 50 -7.34 5.43 18.55
CA LYS A 50 -7.28 5.53 20.01
C LYS A 50 -5.96 6.12 20.50
N PHE A 51 -4.85 5.73 19.87
CA PHE A 51 -3.52 6.25 20.17
C PHE A 51 -3.16 7.52 19.40
N GLY A 52 -4.10 8.09 18.62
CA GLY A 52 -3.91 9.38 17.95
C GLY A 52 -2.96 9.37 16.76
N PHE A 53 -2.56 8.20 16.24
CA PHE A 53 -1.71 8.13 15.05
C PHE A 53 -2.50 8.43 13.78
N THR A 54 -1.93 9.21 12.86
CA THR A 54 -2.49 9.32 11.50
C THR A 54 -2.04 8.15 10.62
N GLN A 55 -2.75 7.89 9.53
CA GLN A 55 -2.33 6.89 8.54
C GLN A 55 -0.98 7.23 7.88
N GLY A 56 -0.63 8.53 7.81
CA GLY A 56 0.68 8.97 7.35
C GLY A 56 1.79 8.64 8.33
N ASP A 57 1.53 8.81 9.63
CA ASP A 57 2.48 8.50 10.71
C ASP A 57 2.85 7.02 10.74
N VAL A 58 1.84 6.15 10.64
CA VAL A 58 2.04 4.70 10.53
C VAL A 58 2.89 4.36 9.30
N GLY A 59 2.56 4.97 8.16
CA GLY A 59 3.31 4.75 6.91
C GLY A 59 4.78 5.15 7.04
N LEU A 60 5.04 6.29 7.67
CA LEU A 60 6.39 6.79 7.92
C LEU A 60 7.16 5.87 8.88
N ALA A 61 6.56 5.45 9.99
CA ALA A 61 7.18 4.57 10.97
C ALA A 61 7.54 3.20 10.38
N LEU A 62 6.63 2.58 9.63
CA LEU A 62 6.89 1.32 8.92
C LEU A 62 7.97 1.46 7.85
N GLY A 63 8.01 2.61 7.16
CA GLY A 63 9.03 2.88 6.15
C GLY A 63 10.44 2.93 6.74
N ARG A 64 10.57 3.47 7.95
CA ARG A 64 11.84 3.47 8.71
C ARG A 64 12.25 2.06 9.14
N ARG A 65 11.31 1.23 9.63
CA ARG A 65 11.61 -0.13 10.12
C ARG A 65 11.94 -1.14 9.02
N TYR A 66 11.19 -1.12 7.92
CA TYR A 66 11.30 -2.13 6.86
C TYR A 66 11.92 -1.60 5.56
N GLY A 67 12.40 -0.35 5.55
CA GLY A 67 13.12 0.25 4.42
C GLY A 67 12.28 0.43 3.14
N THR A 68 10.95 0.40 3.24
CA THR A 68 10.02 0.54 2.11
C THR A 68 8.98 1.61 2.41
N ASP A 69 8.88 2.64 1.56
CA ASP A 69 7.93 3.74 1.78
C ASP A 69 6.48 3.22 1.76
N PHE A 70 5.85 3.18 2.93
CA PHE A 70 4.42 3.00 3.06
C PHE A 70 3.74 4.35 2.99
N SER A 71 2.75 4.48 2.11
CA SER A 71 1.98 5.71 1.98
C SER A 71 0.74 5.67 2.87
N GLN A 72 0.21 6.85 3.22
CA GLN A 72 -1.12 6.99 3.82
C GLN A 72 -2.18 6.18 3.03
N THR A 73 -2.11 6.22 1.69
CA THR A 73 -3.03 5.46 0.84
C THR A 73 -2.93 3.95 1.01
N THR A 74 -1.74 3.43 1.34
CA THR A 74 -1.54 2.00 1.61
C THR A 74 -2.24 1.60 2.91
N ILE A 75 -2.06 2.37 3.98
CA ILE A 75 -2.71 2.13 5.27
C ILE A 75 -4.22 2.27 5.13
N SER A 76 -4.69 3.30 4.44
CA SER A 76 -6.12 3.50 4.16
C SER A 76 -6.74 2.33 3.40
N ARG A 77 -6.08 1.81 2.36
CA ARG A 77 -6.56 0.64 1.62
C ARG A 77 -6.55 -0.63 2.45
N PHE A 78 -5.56 -0.81 3.33
CA PHE A 78 -5.54 -1.94 4.25
C PHE A 78 -6.71 -1.88 5.25
N GLU A 79 -6.94 -0.73 5.89
CA GLU A 79 -8.05 -0.52 6.83
C GLU A 79 -9.42 -0.69 6.17
N ALA A 80 -9.53 -0.34 4.89
CA ALA A 80 -10.74 -0.52 4.08
C ALA A 80 -10.82 -1.90 3.41
N LEU A 81 -9.89 -2.81 3.69
CA LEU A 81 -9.77 -4.14 3.07
C LEU A 81 -9.72 -4.10 1.54
N ASN A 82 -9.31 -2.97 0.95
CA ASN A 82 -9.29 -2.72 -0.48
C ASN A 82 -7.91 -3.01 -1.11
N LEU A 83 -7.33 -4.16 -0.74
CA LEU A 83 -6.11 -4.70 -1.32
C LEU A 83 -6.35 -6.16 -1.70
N SER A 84 -5.53 -6.70 -2.59
CA SER A 84 -5.56 -8.14 -2.89
C SER A 84 -5.24 -8.95 -1.63
N PHE A 85 -5.83 -10.15 -1.51
CA PHE A 85 -5.62 -11.04 -0.37
C PHE A 85 -4.13 -11.27 -0.07
N LYS A 86 -3.35 -11.60 -1.10
CA LYS A 86 -1.88 -11.77 -0.99
C LYS A 86 -1.16 -10.52 -0.44
N ASN A 87 -1.62 -9.32 -0.81
CA ASN A 87 -1.05 -8.09 -0.26
C ASN A 87 -1.49 -7.87 1.19
N MET A 88 -2.74 -8.17 1.53
CA MET A 88 -3.23 -8.08 2.90
C MET A 88 -2.47 -9.02 3.84
N CYS A 89 -2.29 -10.30 3.46
CA CYS A 89 -1.52 -11.28 4.24
C CYS A 89 -0.07 -10.84 4.44
N LYS A 90 0.53 -10.15 3.44
CA LYS A 90 1.88 -9.59 3.55
C LYS A 90 1.95 -8.41 4.51
N LEU A 91 0.93 -7.57 4.57
CA LEU A 91 0.91 -6.37 5.42
C LEU A 91 0.51 -6.66 6.87
N ARG A 92 -0.37 -7.66 7.10
CA ARG A 92 -0.83 -8.07 8.43
C ARG A 92 0.31 -8.23 9.45
N PRO A 93 1.36 -9.04 9.22
CA PRO A 93 2.42 -9.22 10.22
C PRO A 93 3.19 -7.93 10.51
N LEU A 94 3.46 -7.10 9.49
CA LEU A 94 4.19 -5.84 9.64
C LEU A 94 3.41 -4.82 10.49
N LEU A 95 2.10 -4.73 10.24
CA LEU A 95 1.21 -3.83 10.98
C LEU A 95 0.96 -4.32 12.41
N LYS A 96 0.93 -5.64 12.61
CA LYS A 96 0.77 -6.24 13.94
C LYS A 96 1.99 -5.96 14.82
N GLU A 97 3.18 -6.25 14.32
CA GLU A 97 4.45 -6.02 15.03
C GLU A 97 4.63 -4.53 15.37
N TRP A 98 4.31 -3.63 14.44
CA TRP A 98 4.35 -2.19 14.71
C TRP A 98 3.34 -1.75 15.77
N LEU A 99 2.13 -2.31 15.75
CA LEU A 99 1.10 -1.95 16.72
C LEU A 99 1.47 -2.40 18.14
N GLU A 100 2.00 -3.62 18.29
CA GLU A 100 2.48 -4.16 19.57
C GLU A 100 3.60 -3.29 20.16
N ASP A 101 4.55 -2.86 19.34
CA ASP A 101 5.64 -1.97 19.79
C ASP A 101 5.12 -0.57 20.16
N ALA A 102 4.18 -0.03 19.39
CA ALA A 102 3.55 1.26 19.71
C ALA A 102 2.75 1.19 21.03
N GLU A 103 2.03 0.09 21.26
CA GLU A 103 1.30 -0.17 22.50
C GLU A 103 2.23 -0.27 23.71
N ALA A 104 3.35 -1.00 23.59
CA ALA A 104 4.36 -1.12 24.64
C ALA A 104 5.06 0.22 24.96
N ALA A 105 5.35 1.02 23.93
CA ALA A 105 5.93 2.35 24.11
C ALA A 105 4.95 3.30 24.82
N LEU A 106 3.67 3.31 24.44
CA LEU A 106 2.67 4.13 25.13
C LEU A 106 2.43 3.64 26.56
N ALA A 107 2.43 2.34 26.80
CA ALA A 107 2.29 1.77 28.15
C ALA A 107 3.48 2.12 29.06
N SER A 108 4.67 2.33 28.51
CA SER A 108 5.85 2.78 29.24
C SER A 108 5.91 4.31 29.42
N GLY A 109 4.90 5.05 28.96
CA GLY A 109 4.77 6.50 29.14
C GLY A 109 5.34 7.35 28.02
N ALA A 110 5.72 6.76 26.87
CA ALA A 110 6.16 7.52 25.71
C ALA A 110 5.00 8.35 25.12
N THR A 111 5.29 9.56 24.67
CA THR A 111 4.32 10.36 23.94
C THR A 111 4.31 9.99 22.46
N ILE A 112 3.23 10.33 21.75
CA ILE A 112 3.12 10.14 20.30
C ILE A 112 4.27 10.86 19.57
N SER A 113 4.68 12.03 20.06
CA SER A 113 5.79 12.80 19.48
C SER A 113 7.11 12.04 19.59
N ASP A 114 7.37 11.40 20.73
CA ASP A 114 8.60 10.63 20.97
C ASP A 114 8.73 9.43 20.01
N LEU A 115 7.59 8.82 19.64
CA LEU A 115 7.55 7.71 18.68
C LEU A 115 7.74 8.16 17.23
N LEU A 116 7.37 9.41 16.91
CA LEU A 116 7.51 9.98 15.57
C LEU A 116 8.84 10.69 15.38
N ASP A 117 9.47 11.16 16.46
CA ASP A 117 10.73 11.88 16.43
C ASP A 117 11.90 10.97 16.08
N PHE A 118 12.62 11.40 15.03
CA PHE A 118 13.74 10.69 14.42
C PHE A 118 14.95 10.53 15.34
N GLN A 119 15.02 11.27 16.45
CA GLN A 119 16.21 11.38 17.30
C GLN A 119 16.21 10.42 18.50
N TYR A 120 15.04 10.04 19.02
CA TYR A 120 14.94 9.33 20.30
C TYR A 120 15.33 7.85 20.21
N ILE A 121 15.10 7.21 19.06
CA ILE A 121 15.41 5.79 18.84
C ILE A 121 16.94 5.54 18.76
N ILE A 122 17.75 6.56 18.48
CA ILE A 122 19.21 6.43 18.36
C ILE A 122 19.93 6.61 19.71
N TYR A 123 19.36 7.36 20.67
CA TYR A 123 20.13 7.89 21.81
C TYR A 123 19.83 7.29 23.20
N GLU A 124 18.75 6.54 23.42
CA GLU A 124 18.49 5.85 24.71
C GLU A 124 18.10 4.38 24.50
N PRO A 125 19.05 3.42 24.59
CA PRO A 125 18.80 1.99 24.40
C PRO A 125 18.23 1.34 25.68
N LYS A 126 17.24 1.96 26.33
CA LYS A 126 16.74 1.49 27.64
C LYS A 126 15.33 0.94 27.66
N ILE A 127 14.53 1.11 26.59
CA ILE A 127 13.10 0.72 26.62
C ILE A 127 12.73 -0.35 25.57
N VAL A 128 13.56 -0.61 24.55
CA VAL A 128 13.25 -1.63 23.53
C VAL A 128 14.45 -2.53 23.27
N ASN A 129 14.32 -3.83 23.54
CA ASN A 129 15.28 -4.87 23.13
C ASN A 129 15.27 -5.10 21.60
N SER A 130 14.45 -4.37 20.85
CA SER A 130 14.47 -4.33 19.39
C SER A 130 15.30 -3.13 18.96
N VAL A 131 16.59 -3.35 18.74
CA VAL A 131 17.47 -2.39 18.07
C VAL A 131 16.85 -2.14 16.69
N VAL A 132 16.18 -1.00 16.52
CA VAL A 132 15.59 -0.60 15.24
C VAL A 132 16.75 -0.32 14.30
N PHE A 133 17.16 -1.34 13.55
CA PHE A 133 18.06 -1.17 12.42
C PHE A 133 17.37 -0.26 11.41
N CYS A 134 17.71 1.03 11.45
CA CYS A 134 17.33 1.98 10.43
C CYS A 134 18.11 1.63 9.16
N MET A 135 17.56 0.73 8.35
CA MET A 135 18.13 0.39 7.06
C MET A 135 18.01 1.60 6.11
N PRO A 136 18.99 1.84 5.22
CA PRO A 136 18.88 2.88 4.21
C PRO A 136 17.58 2.69 3.42
N LEU A 137 16.70 3.70 3.49
CA LEU A 137 15.42 3.71 2.78
C LEU A 137 15.65 3.39 1.30
N LYS A 138 15.17 2.23 0.82
CA LYS A 138 15.06 2.01 -0.62
C LYS A 138 13.88 2.84 -1.10
N LYS A 139 14.16 4.10 -1.44
CA LYS A 139 13.17 5.04 -1.97
C LYS A 139 12.46 4.40 -3.15
N ARG A 140 11.15 4.20 -3.01
CA ARG A 140 10.34 3.72 -4.13
C ARG A 140 10.36 4.77 -5.23
N ARG A 141 10.47 4.37 -6.51
CA ARG A 141 10.38 5.30 -7.64
C ARG A 141 9.06 6.08 -7.53
N LYS A 142 9.13 7.42 -7.57
CA LYS A 142 7.93 8.28 -7.57
C LYS A 142 7.08 7.98 -8.81
N ARG A 143 5.76 8.08 -8.67
CA ARG A 143 4.83 7.97 -9.80
C ARG A 143 5.07 9.13 -10.77
N THR A 144 5.27 8.82 -12.05
CA THR A 144 5.37 9.82 -13.12
C THR A 144 3.97 10.33 -13.46
N ASN A 145 3.76 11.64 -13.39
CA ASN A 145 2.54 12.27 -13.88
C ASN A 145 2.74 12.62 -15.36
N LEU A 146 1.93 12.01 -16.23
CA LEU A 146 1.92 12.30 -17.66
C LEU A 146 1.05 13.52 -17.93
N ASP A 147 1.57 14.49 -18.69
CA ASP A 147 0.78 15.63 -19.16
C ASP A 147 -0.19 15.22 -20.30
N LEU A 148 -1.06 16.15 -20.73
CA LEU A 148 -2.07 15.87 -21.75
C LEU A 148 -1.46 15.62 -23.15
N ALA A 149 -0.40 16.33 -23.50
CA ALA A 149 0.27 16.17 -24.80
C ALA A 149 1.00 14.83 -24.89
N GLN A 150 1.65 14.42 -23.80
CA GLN A 150 2.31 13.14 -23.66
C GLN A 150 1.33 11.98 -23.77
N ARG A 151 0.17 12.07 -23.10
CA ARG A 151 -0.90 11.06 -23.21
C ARG A 151 -1.43 10.98 -24.63
N SER A 152 -1.78 12.12 -25.23
CA SER A 152 -2.32 12.17 -26.59
C SER A 152 -1.33 11.61 -27.62
N ALA A 153 -0.03 11.87 -27.46
CA ALA A 153 1.00 11.30 -28.31
C ALA A 153 1.10 9.77 -28.14
N LEU A 154 1.15 9.29 -26.89
CA LEU A 154 1.21 7.85 -26.60
C LEU A 154 -0.01 7.09 -27.13
N ASP A 155 -1.22 7.67 -27.01
CA ASP A 155 -2.45 7.11 -27.57
C ASP A 155 -2.36 7.00 -29.11
N ALA A 156 -1.90 8.06 -29.78
CA ALA A 156 -1.74 8.04 -31.24
C ALA A 156 -0.69 7.02 -31.73
N TYR A 157 0.35 6.74 -30.94
CA TYR A 157 1.31 5.67 -31.24
C TYR A 157 0.73 4.29 -30.94
N PHE A 158 -0.07 4.18 -29.87
CA PHE A 158 -0.75 2.95 -29.49
C PHE A 158 -1.71 2.48 -30.57
N ASP A 159 -2.50 3.39 -31.14
CA ASP A 159 -3.46 3.09 -32.23
C ASP A 159 -2.76 2.55 -33.49
N LYS A 160 -1.53 3.00 -33.76
CA LYS A 160 -0.73 2.54 -34.91
C LYS A 160 -0.08 1.19 -34.65
N ASN A 161 0.48 1.00 -33.45
CA ASN A 161 1.10 -0.25 -33.06
C ASN A 161 0.98 -0.45 -31.55
N PRO A 162 0.04 -1.29 -31.08
CA PRO A 162 -0.17 -1.49 -29.66
C PRO A 162 0.94 -2.32 -28.99
N ARG A 163 1.79 -3.02 -29.77
CA ARG A 163 2.93 -3.81 -29.27
C ARG A 163 4.22 -3.39 -29.97
N PRO A 164 4.75 -2.19 -29.68
CA PRO A 164 6.05 -1.78 -30.19
C PRO A 164 7.15 -2.66 -29.63
N ASP A 165 8.10 -3.00 -30.50
CA ASP A 165 9.31 -3.72 -30.10
C ASP A 165 10.23 -2.80 -29.27
N HIS A 166 11.26 -3.38 -28.65
CA HIS A 166 12.18 -2.70 -27.75
C HIS A 166 12.73 -1.39 -28.35
N ASP A 167 13.20 -1.42 -29.60
CA ASP A 167 13.83 -0.26 -30.24
C ASP A 167 12.82 0.83 -30.59
N LYS A 168 11.62 0.42 -31.04
CA LYS A 168 10.51 1.35 -31.29
C LYS A 168 10.01 2.00 -30.00
N MET A 169 9.99 1.26 -28.89
CA MET A 169 9.62 1.81 -27.59
C MET A 169 10.66 2.84 -27.10
N ALA A 170 11.95 2.61 -27.36
CA ALA A 170 12.99 3.60 -27.08
C ALA A 170 12.82 4.88 -27.91
N GLU A 171 12.49 4.75 -29.20
CA GLU A 171 12.20 5.89 -30.08
C GLU A 171 10.98 6.69 -29.59
N ILE A 172 9.86 6.02 -29.30
CA ILE A 172 8.64 6.67 -28.77
C ILE A 172 8.94 7.39 -27.45
N ALA A 173 9.70 6.77 -26.55
CA ALA A 173 10.08 7.38 -25.28
C ALA A 173 10.91 8.66 -25.46
N GLN A 174 11.85 8.67 -26.42
CA GLN A 174 12.62 9.87 -26.76
C GLN A 174 11.74 10.99 -27.33
N LEU A 175 10.82 10.64 -28.24
CA LEU A 175 9.91 11.61 -28.87
C LEU A 175 8.95 12.25 -27.85
N VAL A 176 8.44 11.46 -26.92
CA VAL A 176 7.52 11.92 -25.86
C VAL A 176 8.27 12.50 -24.65
N ARG A 177 9.61 12.45 -24.67
CA ARG A 177 10.51 12.90 -23.59
C ARG A 177 10.21 12.23 -22.24
N LEU A 178 9.97 10.93 -22.28
CA LEU A 178 9.73 10.08 -21.12
C LEU A 178 10.80 9.01 -21.01
N ASP A 179 10.93 8.43 -19.81
CA ASP A 179 11.72 7.21 -19.63
C ASP A 179 11.05 6.06 -20.39
N ARG A 180 11.84 5.21 -21.02
CA ARG A 180 11.37 4.02 -21.75
C ARG A 180 10.51 3.14 -20.86
N ASP A 181 10.89 2.99 -19.59
CA ASP A 181 10.12 2.18 -18.65
C ASP A 181 8.72 2.78 -18.41
N VAL A 182 8.57 4.11 -18.43
CA VAL A 182 7.29 4.79 -18.27
C VAL A 182 6.39 4.57 -19.49
N SER A 183 6.92 4.77 -20.70
CA SER A 183 6.19 4.52 -21.95
C SER A 183 5.79 3.05 -22.08
N ASN A 184 6.68 2.12 -21.71
CA ASN A 184 6.37 0.70 -21.70
C ASN A 184 5.27 0.34 -20.69
N CYS A 185 5.34 0.88 -19.47
CA CYS A 185 4.28 0.74 -18.47
C CYS A 185 2.93 1.28 -18.97
N TYR A 186 2.91 2.40 -19.72
CA TYR A 186 1.69 2.95 -20.31
C TYR A 186 1.01 1.96 -21.26
N PHE A 187 1.77 1.46 -22.25
CA PHE A 187 1.26 0.53 -23.26
C PHE A 187 0.77 -0.77 -22.62
N LEU A 188 1.52 -1.34 -21.69
CA LEU A 188 1.10 -2.55 -20.96
C LEU A 188 -0.19 -2.32 -20.18
N LEU A 189 -0.32 -1.21 -19.47
CA LEU A 189 -1.54 -0.89 -18.73
C LEU A 189 -2.74 -0.73 -19.67
N PHE A 190 -2.54 -0.09 -20.82
CA PHE A 190 -3.60 0.16 -21.79
C PHE A 190 -4.07 -1.14 -22.49
N ILE A 191 -3.14 -2.04 -22.83
CA ILE A 191 -3.48 -3.39 -23.34
C ILE A 191 -4.29 -4.18 -22.30
N VAL A 192 -3.85 -4.16 -21.04
CA VAL A 192 -4.56 -4.85 -19.95
C VAL A 192 -5.95 -4.26 -19.77
N PHE A 193 -6.09 -2.94 -19.83
CA PHE A 193 -7.37 -2.26 -19.73
C PHE A 193 -8.33 -2.62 -20.88
N LEU A 194 -7.82 -2.66 -22.12
CA LEU A 194 -8.60 -3.08 -23.29
C LEU A 194 -8.96 -4.58 -23.27
N SER A 195 -8.14 -5.42 -22.64
CA SER A 195 -8.38 -6.87 -22.57
C SER A 195 -9.40 -7.27 -21.50
N ILE A 196 -9.70 -6.37 -20.55
CA ILE A 196 -10.68 -6.58 -19.46
C ILE A 196 -12.07 -6.04 -19.86
N ARG A 197 -12.16 -5.30 -20.96
CA ARG A 197 -13.39 -4.65 -21.44
C ARG A 197 -14.03 -5.47 -22.56
#